data_AF-A0A2J1DSH2-F1
#
_entry.id   AF-A0A2J1DSH2-F1
#
_cell.length_a   1.000
_cell.length_b   1.000
_cell.length_c   1.000
_cell.angle_alpha   90.00
_cell.angle_beta   90.00
_cell.angle_gamma   90.00
#
_symmetry.space_group_name_H-M   'P 1'
#
loop_
_entity.id
_entity.type
_entity.pdbx_description
1 polymer ?
#
loop_
_entity_poly.entity_id
_entity_poly.type
_entity_poly.pdbx_seq_one_letter_code
_entity_poly.pdbx_strand_id
1 'polypeptide(L)'
;MGIITLTTDFGLQDAYVAAMKGVILSLNPDARILDVSHQVEPQNIQQAAFLLGETCHYFPADTIHLAVVDPGVGSGRRGIILSTPGGLFIGPDNGLFSYALSPYLPKITSDLLPAEGLLKLDLPRGVEAFQISNPAFWLNPVSTTFHGRDIFAPAAAYVSLGTPLSEFGPRLSWIYAFHLPGPEIAADGSFTGHVVYIDHFGNLITDITLRMLPSDKSIGLEILGRTIYGLCQNYTQASGLLAVIGS
;
A
#
# COMPACT_ATOMS: atom_id res chain seq x y z
N MET A 1 15.15 -17.70 0.97
CA MET A 1 15.81 -16.39 0.87
C MET A 1 14.74 -15.36 0.52
N GLY A 2 14.16 -14.69 1.51
CA GLY A 2 13.05 -13.76 1.27
C GLY A 2 13.54 -12.38 0.84
N ILE A 3 12.84 -11.75 -0.12
CA ILE A 3 12.97 -10.31 -0.37
C ILE A 3 12.14 -9.59 0.69
N ILE A 4 12.72 -8.57 1.33
CA ILE A 4 12.00 -7.67 2.23
C ILE A 4 11.98 -6.29 1.58
N THR A 5 10.81 -5.79 1.20
CA THR A 5 10.69 -4.41 0.70
C THR A 5 10.40 -3.44 1.83
N LEU A 6 10.85 -2.19 1.73
CA LEU A 6 10.58 -1.13 2.70
C LEU A 6 9.82 0.05 2.09
N THR A 7 8.71 0.42 2.73
CA THR A 7 7.96 1.65 2.43
C THR A 7 7.75 2.48 3.70
N THR A 8 8.26 3.71 3.79
CA THR A 8 8.11 4.56 4.99
C THR A 8 7.95 6.04 4.65
N ASP A 9 7.60 6.85 5.65
CA ASP A 9 7.59 8.31 5.62
C ASP A 9 8.79 8.95 6.37
N PHE A 10 9.80 8.16 6.72
CA PHE A 10 10.95 8.60 7.53
C PHE A 10 11.97 9.48 6.80
N GLY A 11 11.86 9.62 5.47
CA GLY A 11 12.88 10.27 4.66
C GLY A 11 14.18 9.47 4.58
N LEU A 12 15.18 10.10 3.96
CA LEU A 12 16.55 9.56 3.82
C LEU A 12 17.61 10.45 4.48
N GLN A 13 17.19 11.50 5.19
CA GLN A 13 18.10 12.44 5.85
C GLN A 13 18.59 11.91 7.20
N ASP A 14 17.75 11.11 7.88
CA ASP A 14 18.00 10.60 9.22
C ASP A 14 18.29 9.09 9.25
N ALA A 15 18.76 8.59 10.40
CA ALA A 15 19.20 7.21 10.58
C ALA A 15 18.06 6.16 10.68
N TYR A 16 16.79 6.56 10.65
CA TYR A 16 15.66 5.67 10.94
C TYR A 16 15.60 4.44 10.01
N VAL A 17 15.71 4.66 8.70
CA VAL A 17 15.70 3.57 7.70
C VAL A 17 16.90 2.64 7.91
N ALA A 18 18.09 3.19 8.12
CA ALA A 18 19.30 2.40 8.36
C ALA A 18 19.18 1.56 9.64
N ALA A 19 18.56 2.09 10.70
CA ALA A 19 18.32 1.34 11.93
C ALA A 19 17.38 0.15 11.70
N MET A 20 16.30 0.31 10.95
CA MET A 20 15.43 -0.82 10.59
C MET A 20 16.17 -1.90 9.80
N LYS A 21 16.95 -1.49 8.78
CA LYS A 21 17.77 -2.39 7.98
C LYS A 21 18.81 -3.13 8.82
N GLY A 22 19.47 -2.43 9.74
CA GLY A 22 20.44 -3.02 10.66
C GLY A 22 19.81 -4.08 11.55
N VAL A 23 18.60 -3.84 12.08
CA VAL A 23 17.86 -4.84 12.86
C VAL A 23 17.54 -6.07 12.00
N ILE A 24 17.00 -5.86 10.80
CA ILE A 24 16.69 -6.97 9.88
C ILE A 24 17.93 -7.81 9.61
N LEU A 25 19.04 -7.19 9.20
CA LEU A 25 20.29 -7.88 8.84
C LEU A 25 20.99 -8.51 10.04
N SER A 26 20.78 -7.99 11.26
CA SER A 26 21.32 -8.61 12.47
C SER A 26 20.64 -9.94 12.81
N LEU A 27 19.37 -10.09 12.43
CA LEU A 27 18.57 -11.30 12.66
C LEU A 27 18.63 -12.27 11.47
N ASN A 28 18.59 -11.75 10.25
CA ASN A 28 18.77 -12.51 9.02
C ASN A 28 19.81 -11.81 8.11
N PRO A 29 21.10 -12.17 8.23
CA PRO A 29 22.17 -11.59 7.41
C PRO A 29 22.02 -11.82 5.90
N ASP A 30 21.25 -12.83 5.49
CA ASP A 30 21.02 -13.19 4.10
C ASP A 30 19.76 -12.52 3.50
N ALA A 31 19.05 -11.70 4.28
CA ALA A 31 17.86 -10.99 3.81
C ALA A 31 18.21 -10.00 2.69
N ARG A 32 17.42 -10.04 1.60
CA ARG A 32 17.54 -9.07 0.50
C ARG A 32 16.60 -7.91 0.75
N ILE A 33 17.13 -6.77 1.17
CA ILE A 33 16.33 -5.58 1.44
C ILE A 33 16.27 -4.68 0.20
N LEU A 34 15.07 -4.27 -0.20
CA LEU A 34 14.85 -3.31 -1.28
C LEU A 34 13.94 -2.17 -0.81
N ASP A 35 14.25 -0.94 -1.16
CA ASP A 35 13.38 0.19 -0.81
C ASP A 35 12.37 0.42 -1.94
N VAL A 36 11.08 0.50 -1.59
CA VAL A 36 10.03 0.99 -2.48
C VAL A 36 10.05 2.53 -2.45
N SER A 37 9.91 3.11 -1.27
CA SER A 37 10.06 4.55 -1.06
C SER A 37 10.21 4.87 0.42
N HIS A 38 11.03 5.86 0.73
CA HIS A 38 11.09 6.50 2.05
C HIS A 38 10.65 7.96 2.01
N GLN A 39 10.16 8.42 0.86
CA GLN A 39 9.76 9.80 0.59
C GLN A 39 8.24 9.97 0.56
N VAL A 40 7.51 9.05 1.20
CA VAL A 40 6.10 9.29 1.50
C VAL A 40 6.04 10.55 2.37
N GLU A 41 5.09 11.43 2.08
CA GLU A 41 4.81 12.59 2.90
C GLU A 41 4.54 12.16 4.34
N PRO A 42 5.06 12.89 5.34
CA PRO A 42 4.88 12.54 6.74
C PRO A 42 3.40 12.25 7.06
N GLN A 43 3.16 11.06 7.62
CA GLN A 43 1.85 10.56 8.06
C GLN A 43 0.83 10.30 6.94
N ASN A 44 1.22 10.38 5.66
CA ASN A 44 0.32 10.17 4.53
C ASN A 44 0.14 8.67 4.23
N ILE A 45 -0.73 8.02 5.00
CA ILE A 45 -1.00 6.57 4.89
C ILE A 45 -1.57 6.21 3.51
N GLN A 46 -2.42 7.06 2.93
CA GLN A 46 -3.03 6.80 1.61
C GLN A 46 -2.00 6.82 0.49
N GLN A 47 -1.04 7.76 0.52
CA GLN A 47 0.05 7.82 -0.44
C GLN A 47 0.94 6.57 -0.36
N ALA A 48 1.30 6.13 0.85
CA ALA A 48 2.06 4.89 1.03
C ALA A 48 1.27 3.66 0.58
N ALA A 49 -0.04 3.61 0.86
CA ALA A 49 -0.89 2.53 0.42
C ALA A 49 -0.90 2.44 -1.12
N PHE A 50 -1.09 3.57 -1.80
CA PHE A 50 -1.04 3.65 -3.27
C PHE A 50 0.31 3.14 -3.81
N LEU A 51 1.43 3.70 -3.36
CA LEU A 51 2.77 3.31 -3.82
C LEU A 51 3.06 1.82 -3.59
N LEU A 52 2.63 1.29 -2.45
CA LEU A 52 2.80 -0.12 -2.15
C LEU A 52 1.95 -1.01 -3.07
N GLY A 53 0.69 -0.64 -3.30
CA GLY A 53 -0.21 -1.37 -4.19
C GLY A 53 0.24 -1.39 -5.65
N GLU A 54 0.78 -0.27 -6.14
CA GLU A 54 1.31 -0.17 -7.51
C GLU A 54 2.59 -0.98 -7.73
N THR A 55 3.31 -1.33 -6.66
CA THR A 55 4.62 -1.97 -6.78
C THR A 55 4.61 -3.44 -6.39
N CYS A 56 3.76 -3.87 -5.45
CA CYS A 56 3.85 -5.20 -4.86
C CYS A 56 3.65 -6.34 -5.87
N HIS A 57 2.81 -6.17 -6.91
CA HIS A 57 2.56 -7.22 -7.91
C HIS A 57 3.74 -7.53 -8.83
N TYR A 58 4.79 -6.70 -8.86
CA TYR A 58 6.02 -7.00 -9.60
C TYR A 58 6.99 -7.89 -8.82
N PHE A 59 6.74 -8.11 -7.53
CA PHE A 59 7.58 -8.94 -6.69
C PHE A 59 7.11 -10.40 -6.67
N PRO A 60 8.03 -11.36 -6.41
CA PRO A 60 7.65 -12.74 -6.14
C PRO A 60 6.64 -12.85 -4.99
N ALA A 61 5.71 -13.80 -5.07
CA ALA A 61 4.63 -13.99 -4.10
C ALA A 61 5.09 -14.32 -2.66
N ASP A 62 6.35 -14.72 -2.47
CA ASP A 62 6.97 -14.94 -1.16
C ASP A 62 7.68 -13.68 -0.60
N THR A 63 7.54 -12.54 -1.26
CA THR A 63 8.10 -11.26 -0.81
C THR A 63 7.39 -10.73 0.43
N ILE A 64 8.17 -10.16 1.35
CA ILE A 64 7.70 -9.53 2.57
C ILE A 64 7.73 -8.01 2.36
N HIS A 65 6.57 -7.41 2.25
CA HIS A 65 6.39 -5.98 2.16
C HIS A 65 6.26 -5.37 3.56
N LEU A 66 7.36 -4.84 4.08
CA LEU A 66 7.39 -4.11 5.34
C LEU A 66 7.11 -2.63 5.09
N ALA A 67 5.95 -2.14 5.53
CA ALA A 67 5.55 -0.76 5.36
C ALA A 67 5.24 -0.10 6.71
N VAL A 68 5.78 1.11 6.93
CA VAL A 68 5.63 1.85 8.18
C VAL A 68 5.40 3.34 7.88
N VAL A 69 4.11 3.70 7.85
CA VAL A 69 3.63 5.09 7.95
C VAL A 69 2.59 5.08 9.06
N ASP A 70 2.98 5.61 10.22
CA ASP A 70 2.31 5.29 11.49
C ASP A 70 2.17 6.51 12.40
N PRO A 71 1.21 7.43 12.11
CA PRO A 71 0.88 8.52 13.03
C PRO A 71 0.36 8.01 14.39
N GLY A 72 -0.09 6.76 14.46
CA GLY A 72 -0.59 6.11 15.68
C GLY A 72 0.47 5.35 16.48
N VAL A 73 1.76 5.54 16.23
CA VAL A 73 2.84 4.85 16.95
C VAL A 73 2.72 5.06 18.47
N GLY A 74 2.97 4.00 19.25
CA GLY A 74 2.84 4.04 20.72
C GLY A 74 1.41 4.08 21.26
N SER A 75 0.39 4.18 20.39
CA SER A 75 -1.02 4.07 20.78
C SER A 75 -1.50 2.61 20.90
N GLY A 76 -2.80 2.40 21.10
CA GLY A 76 -3.44 1.07 21.11
C GLY A 76 -3.62 0.41 19.74
N ARG A 77 -3.17 1.05 18.64
CA ARG A 77 -3.28 0.48 17.29
C ARG A 77 -2.47 -0.82 17.16
N ARG A 78 -2.98 -1.79 16.41
CA ARG A 78 -2.34 -3.10 16.26
C ARG A 78 -1.17 -3.05 15.27
N GLY A 79 -0.15 -3.86 15.53
CA GLY A 79 0.79 -4.32 14.49
C GLY A 79 0.26 -5.59 13.87
N ILE A 80 0.34 -5.74 12.55
CA ILE A 80 -0.23 -6.88 11.84
C ILE A 80 0.73 -7.47 10.80
N ILE A 81 0.56 -8.77 10.56
CA ILE A 81 1.08 -9.49 9.40
C ILE A 81 -0.13 -9.93 8.58
N LEU A 82 -0.15 -9.61 7.29
CA LEU A 82 -1.10 -10.13 6.32
C LEU A 82 -0.41 -11.14 5.42
N SER A 83 -1.09 -12.23 5.11
CA SER A 83 -0.69 -13.21 4.10
C SER A 83 -1.73 -13.23 3.01
N THR A 84 -1.31 -12.97 1.76
CA THR A 84 -2.16 -13.02 0.58
C THR A 84 -1.49 -13.89 -0.49
N PRO A 85 -2.22 -14.31 -1.55
CA PRO A 85 -1.61 -14.98 -2.69
C PRO A 85 -0.52 -14.17 -3.41
N GLY A 86 -0.47 -12.84 -3.21
CA GLY A 86 0.47 -11.94 -3.86
C GLY A 86 1.63 -11.49 -3.00
N GLY A 87 1.68 -11.84 -1.70
CA GLY A 87 2.75 -11.41 -0.82
C GLY A 87 2.39 -11.45 0.66
N LEU A 88 3.41 -11.22 1.50
CA LEU A 88 3.28 -10.99 2.93
C LEU A 88 3.41 -9.50 3.23
N PHE A 89 2.57 -8.93 4.09
CA PHE A 89 2.59 -7.50 4.40
C PHE A 89 2.70 -7.30 5.91
N ILE A 90 3.62 -6.44 6.35
CA ILE A 90 3.93 -6.23 7.77
C ILE A 90 3.92 -4.75 8.07
N GLY A 91 3.15 -4.33 9.09
CA GLY A 91 3.06 -2.92 9.45
C GLY A 91 1.89 -2.58 10.39
N PRO A 92 1.54 -1.28 10.51
CA PRO A 92 0.39 -0.85 11.29
C PRO A 92 -0.95 -1.22 10.66
N ASP A 93 -1.91 -1.58 11.51
CA ASP A 93 -3.31 -1.81 11.12
C ASP A 93 -4.09 -0.48 11.10
N ASN A 94 -3.81 0.34 10.09
CA ASN A 94 -4.35 1.69 9.92
C ASN A 94 -4.82 1.99 8.49
N GLY A 95 -4.98 0.94 7.66
CA GLY A 95 -5.33 1.08 6.25
C GLY A 95 -4.15 1.15 5.27
N LEU A 96 -2.92 1.03 5.74
CA LEU A 96 -1.71 1.07 4.89
C LEU A 96 -1.70 0.03 3.76
N PHE A 97 -2.40 -1.09 3.92
CA PHE A 97 -2.42 -2.19 2.94
C PHE A 97 -3.62 -2.16 1.99
N SER A 98 -4.41 -1.08 1.97
CA SER A 98 -5.69 -1.04 1.26
C SER A 98 -5.57 -1.30 -0.24
N TYR A 99 -4.63 -0.66 -0.93
CA TYR A 99 -4.43 -0.86 -2.37
C TYR A 99 -3.87 -2.25 -2.70
N ALA A 100 -2.92 -2.75 -1.90
CA ALA A 100 -2.40 -4.11 -2.04
C ALA A 100 -3.49 -5.18 -1.85
N LEU A 101 -4.51 -4.89 -1.03
CA LEU A 101 -5.66 -5.75 -0.83
C LEU A 101 -6.78 -5.56 -1.86
N SER A 102 -6.72 -4.52 -2.70
CA SER A 102 -7.79 -4.19 -3.66
C SER A 102 -8.26 -5.37 -4.53
N PRO A 103 -7.40 -6.33 -4.97
CA PRO A 103 -7.86 -7.48 -5.75
C PRO A 103 -8.74 -8.47 -4.95
N TYR A 104 -8.70 -8.41 -3.62
CA TYR A 104 -9.43 -9.30 -2.71
C TYR A 104 -10.64 -8.61 -2.06
N LEU A 105 -10.66 -7.27 -2.05
CA LEU A 105 -11.73 -6.50 -1.44
C LEU A 105 -12.99 -6.47 -2.33
N PRO A 106 -14.19 -6.54 -1.73
CA PRO A 106 -15.41 -6.31 -2.48
C PRO A 106 -15.43 -4.87 -3.00
N LYS A 107 -15.92 -4.66 -4.23
CA LYS A 107 -16.26 -3.32 -4.70
C LYS A 107 -17.45 -2.81 -3.89
N ILE A 108 -17.20 -1.90 -2.96
CA ILE A 108 -18.26 -1.27 -2.16
C ILE A 108 -18.76 -0.07 -2.96
N THR A 109 -20.05 -0.04 -3.27
CA THR A 109 -20.73 1.13 -3.83
C THR A 109 -21.65 1.65 -2.73
N SER A 110 -21.22 2.63 -1.93
CA SER A 110 -22.04 3.12 -0.81
C SER A 110 -21.81 4.61 -0.55
N ASP A 111 -22.91 5.35 -0.51
CA ASP A 111 -22.99 6.79 -0.19
C ASP A 111 -22.81 7.11 1.31
N LEU A 112 -22.56 6.09 2.15
CA LEU A 112 -22.48 6.21 3.62
C LEU A 112 -21.09 5.83 4.15
N LEU A 113 -20.05 6.33 3.50
CA LEU A 113 -18.68 6.14 3.98
C LEU A 113 -18.36 7.13 5.11
N PRO A 114 -17.61 6.70 6.14
CA PRO A 114 -17.10 7.63 7.14
C PRO A 114 -16.21 8.70 6.48
N ALA A 115 -16.16 9.89 7.06
CA ALA A 115 -15.46 11.05 6.49
C ALA A 115 -13.96 10.79 6.20
N GLU A 116 -13.32 9.89 6.96
CA GLU A 116 -11.91 9.51 6.76
C GLU A 116 -11.73 8.31 5.80
N GLY A 117 -12.82 7.71 5.33
CA GLY A 117 -12.81 6.56 4.42
C GLY A 117 -12.27 5.26 5.02
N LEU A 118 -11.82 5.25 6.29
CA LEU A 118 -11.28 4.05 6.94
C LEU A 118 -12.40 3.14 7.44
N LEU A 119 -12.41 1.90 6.98
CA LEU A 119 -13.41 0.89 7.28
C LEU A 119 -12.79 -0.26 8.06
N LYS A 120 -13.61 -0.83 8.95
CA LYS A 120 -13.34 -2.13 9.58
C LYS A 120 -13.90 -3.21 8.67
N LEU A 121 -13.02 -4.05 8.12
CA LEU A 121 -13.38 -5.08 7.14
C LEU A 121 -13.07 -6.47 7.68
N ASP A 122 -14.01 -7.39 7.52
CA ASP A 122 -13.74 -8.82 7.66
C ASP A 122 -12.70 -9.26 6.63
N LEU A 123 -11.88 -10.24 6.98
CA LEU A 123 -10.82 -10.70 6.09
C LEU A 123 -11.41 -11.29 4.79
N PRO A 124 -10.96 -10.83 3.61
CA PRO A 124 -11.41 -11.39 2.35
C PRO A 124 -10.88 -12.81 2.15
N ARG A 125 -11.53 -13.57 1.26
CA ARG A 125 -11.13 -14.94 0.97
C ARG A 125 -9.69 -15.00 0.46
N GLY A 126 -8.89 -15.90 1.04
CA GLY A 126 -7.48 -16.07 0.67
C GLY A 126 -6.52 -15.13 1.41
N VAL A 127 -7.03 -14.25 2.27
CA VAL A 127 -6.22 -13.40 3.14
C VAL A 127 -6.26 -13.93 4.57
N GLU A 128 -5.08 -14.06 5.17
CA GLU A 128 -4.93 -14.33 6.60
C GLU A 128 -4.27 -13.13 7.28
N ALA A 129 -4.65 -12.85 8.53
CA ALA A 129 -4.05 -11.79 9.31
C ALA A 129 -3.72 -12.26 10.71
N PHE A 130 -2.57 -11.83 11.23
CA PHE A 130 -2.09 -12.12 12.56
C PHE A 130 -1.65 -10.84 13.25
N GLN A 131 -1.98 -10.69 14.53
CA GLN A 131 -1.45 -9.59 15.32
C GLN A 131 0.01 -9.87 15.70
N ILE A 132 0.86 -8.85 15.66
CA ILE A 132 2.23 -8.91 16.16
C ILE A 132 2.20 -8.49 17.62
N SER A 133 1.99 -9.46 18.52
CA SER A 133 1.85 -9.23 19.96
C SER A 133 2.80 -10.05 20.83
N ASN A 134 3.57 -10.98 20.25
CA ASN A 134 4.50 -11.82 21.00
C ASN A 134 5.86 -11.10 21.18
N PRO A 135 6.26 -10.75 22.42
CA PRO A 135 7.50 -10.01 22.69
C PRO A 135 8.78 -10.75 22.34
N ALA A 136 8.72 -12.07 22.13
CA ALA A 136 9.87 -12.87 21.68
C ALA A 136 10.41 -12.43 20.31
N PHE A 137 9.57 -11.75 19.50
CA PHE A 137 9.93 -11.25 18.18
C PHE A 137 10.17 -9.73 18.16
N TRP A 138 10.36 -9.09 19.32
CA TRP A 138 10.62 -7.66 19.43
C TRP A 138 12.08 -7.38 19.77
N LEU A 139 12.58 -6.24 19.28
CA LEU A 139 13.83 -5.68 19.76
C LEU A 139 13.57 -4.99 21.09
N ASN A 140 14.26 -5.43 22.15
CA ASN A 140 14.11 -4.87 23.48
C ASN A 140 15.26 -3.91 23.83
N PRO A 141 14.98 -2.78 24.51
CA PRO A 141 13.65 -2.31 24.92
C PRO A 141 12.82 -1.77 23.75
N VAL A 142 11.49 -1.94 23.82
CA VAL A 142 10.56 -1.39 22.83
C VAL A 142 10.31 0.09 23.10
N SER A 143 10.62 0.94 22.13
CA SER A 143 10.42 2.39 22.19
C SER A 143 8.97 2.74 21.86
N THR A 144 8.42 3.74 22.55
CA THR A 144 7.05 4.23 22.30
C THR A 144 6.89 4.96 20.97
N THR A 145 7.98 5.42 20.35
CA THR A 145 7.96 6.24 19.12
C THR A 145 8.57 5.55 17.91
N PHE A 146 9.07 4.32 18.03
CA PHE A 146 9.78 3.67 16.92
C PHE A 146 9.49 2.18 16.75
N HIS A 147 8.20 1.82 16.70
CA HIS A 147 7.77 0.45 16.42
C HIS A 147 8.23 -0.09 15.06
N GLY A 148 8.57 0.79 14.09
CA GLY A 148 9.22 0.39 12.84
C GLY A 148 10.49 -0.41 13.08
N ARG A 149 11.39 0.10 13.93
CA ARG A 149 12.63 -0.59 14.33
C ARG A 149 12.36 -1.70 15.33
N ASP A 150 11.49 -1.47 16.31
CA ASP A 150 11.42 -2.35 17.48
C ASP A 150 10.47 -3.54 17.33
N ILE A 151 9.48 -3.44 16.43
CA ILE A 151 8.44 -4.46 16.25
C ILE A 151 8.40 -4.96 14.81
N PHE A 152 8.31 -4.07 13.81
CA PHE A 152 8.07 -4.50 12.43
C PHE A 152 9.32 -5.01 11.71
N ALA A 153 10.45 -4.34 11.87
CA ALA A 153 11.74 -4.79 11.35
C ALA A 153 12.12 -6.20 11.86
N PRO A 154 12.11 -6.51 13.18
CA PRO A 154 12.41 -7.86 13.64
C PRO A 154 11.34 -8.87 13.20
N ALA A 155 10.06 -8.49 13.20
CA ALA A 155 9.01 -9.37 12.69
C ALA A 155 9.26 -9.78 11.22
N ALA A 156 9.60 -8.83 10.34
CA ALA A 156 9.93 -9.11 8.95
C ALA A 156 11.17 -10.03 8.82
N ALA A 157 12.18 -9.83 9.67
CA ALA A 157 13.34 -10.70 9.69
C ALA A 157 12.97 -12.15 10.07
N TYR A 158 12.20 -12.36 11.13
CA TYR A 158 11.76 -13.71 11.53
C TYR A 158 10.84 -14.36 10.49
N VAL A 159 9.92 -13.60 9.89
CA VAL A 159 9.11 -14.12 8.77
C VAL A 159 10.01 -14.56 7.60
N SER A 160 11.07 -13.81 7.30
CA SER A 160 12.02 -14.18 6.24
C SER A 160 12.87 -15.43 6.54
N LEU A 161 12.93 -15.83 7.80
CA LEU A 161 13.54 -17.09 8.27
C LEU A 161 12.56 -18.27 8.26
N GLY A 162 11.30 -18.04 7.89
CA GLY A 162 10.26 -19.07 7.83
C GLY A 162 9.52 -19.31 9.15
N THR A 163 9.60 -18.39 10.11
CA THR A 163 8.81 -18.47 11.35
C THR A 163 7.30 -18.52 11.02
N PRO A 164 6.55 -19.51 11.53
CA PRO A 164 5.11 -19.60 11.33
C PRO A 164 4.37 -18.34 11.81
N LEU A 165 3.47 -17.81 10.98
CA LEU A 165 2.77 -16.54 11.28
C LEU A 165 1.97 -16.58 12.59
N SER A 166 1.47 -17.75 12.97
CA SER A 166 0.75 -17.96 14.23
C SER A 166 1.60 -17.78 15.48
N GLU A 167 2.93 -17.79 15.38
CA GLU A 167 3.81 -17.56 16.54
C GLU A 167 3.86 -16.07 16.93
N PHE A 168 3.64 -15.15 15.99
CA PHE A 168 3.71 -13.71 16.24
C PHE A 168 2.55 -13.19 17.09
N GLY A 169 1.42 -13.91 17.09
CA GLY A 169 0.25 -13.58 17.90
C GLY A 169 -1.04 -14.17 17.34
N PRO A 170 -2.20 -13.79 17.92
CA PRO A 170 -3.49 -14.37 17.55
C PRO A 170 -3.87 -14.02 16.10
N ARG A 171 -4.57 -14.97 15.46
CA ARG A 171 -5.24 -14.73 14.17
C ARG A 171 -6.33 -13.67 14.35
N LEU A 172 -6.40 -12.74 13.42
CA LEU A 172 -7.43 -11.71 13.36
C LEU A 172 -8.57 -12.14 12.43
N SER A 173 -9.79 -11.71 12.72
CA SER A 173 -10.94 -11.89 11.82
C SER A 173 -11.23 -10.66 10.96
N TRP A 174 -10.62 -9.52 11.29
CA TRP A 174 -10.86 -8.24 10.64
C TRP A 174 -9.65 -7.31 10.73
N ILE A 175 -9.57 -6.36 9.80
CA ILE A 175 -8.52 -5.32 9.70
C ILE A 175 -9.13 -3.97 9.34
N TYR A 176 -8.33 -2.90 9.44
CA TYR A 176 -8.67 -1.59 8.89
C TYR A 176 -8.18 -1.46 7.44
N ALA A 177 -9.04 -0.99 6.55
CA ALA A 177 -8.71 -0.63 5.17
C ALA A 177 -9.51 0.60 4.74
N PHE A 178 -8.89 1.45 3.92
CA PHE A 178 -9.58 2.54 3.25
C PHE A 178 -10.55 1.99 2.21
N HIS A 179 -11.71 2.63 2.12
CA HIS A 179 -12.51 2.58 0.93
C HIS A 179 -11.72 3.21 -0.23
N LEU A 180 -11.48 2.41 -1.26
CA LEU A 180 -10.86 2.89 -2.49
C LEU A 180 -11.96 3.36 -3.43
N PRO A 181 -11.85 4.58 -3.99
CA PRO A 181 -12.80 5.03 -4.99
C PRO A 181 -12.81 4.06 -6.17
N GLY A 182 -14.00 3.86 -6.73
CA GLY A 182 -14.20 3.08 -7.93
C GLY A 182 -14.81 3.98 -9.01
N PRO A 183 -14.38 3.86 -10.27
CA PRO A 183 -14.98 4.64 -11.32
C PRO A 183 -16.41 4.16 -11.59
N GLU A 184 -17.30 5.11 -11.82
CA GLU A 184 -18.73 4.89 -12.06
C GLU A 184 -19.02 4.95 -13.54
N ILE A 185 -19.88 4.06 -14.05
CA ILE A 185 -20.33 4.05 -15.44
C ILE A 185 -21.81 4.40 -15.47
N ALA A 186 -22.14 5.47 -16.18
CA ALA A 186 -23.52 5.91 -16.40
C ALA A 186 -24.20 5.06 -17.48
N ALA A 187 -25.53 5.13 -17.53
CA ALA A 187 -26.36 4.36 -18.47
C ALA A 187 -26.09 4.73 -19.95
N ASP A 188 -25.59 5.93 -20.21
CA ASP A 188 -25.23 6.41 -21.55
C ASP A 188 -23.79 6.00 -21.98
N GLY A 189 -23.07 5.26 -21.14
CA GLY A 189 -21.70 4.82 -21.38
C GLY A 189 -20.63 5.83 -21.01
N SER A 190 -21.00 7.02 -20.52
CA SER A 190 -20.04 7.92 -19.89
C SER A 190 -19.56 7.34 -18.56
N PHE A 191 -18.37 7.74 -18.11
CA PHE A 191 -17.82 7.31 -16.84
C PHE A 191 -17.16 8.45 -16.09
N THR A 192 -17.26 8.38 -14.76
CA THR A 192 -16.60 9.30 -13.83
C THR A 192 -15.56 8.53 -13.05
N GLY A 193 -14.32 8.99 -13.10
CA GLY A 193 -13.23 8.47 -12.27
C GLY A 193 -12.66 9.54 -11.35
N HIS A 194 -11.68 9.15 -10.56
CA HIS A 194 -11.06 9.97 -9.52
C HIS A 194 -9.57 10.08 -9.77
N VAL A 195 -8.99 11.26 -9.53
CA VAL A 195 -7.53 11.37 -9.41
C VAL A 195 -7.14 10.73 -8.08
N VAL A 196 -6.46 9.58 -8.15
CA VAL A 196 -6.06 8.79 -6.99
C VAL A 196 -4.63 9.09 -6.53
N TYR A 197 -3.82 9.65 -7.42
CA TYR A 197 -2.44 10.01 -7.12
C TYR A 197 -1.94 11.11 -8.06
N ILE A 198 -1.02 11.94 -7.55
CA ILE A 198 -0.25 12.89 -8.36
C ILE A 198 1.20 12.50 -8.24
N ASP A 199 1.82 12.13 -9.36
CA ASP A 199 3.22 11.71 -9.35
C ASP A 199 4.19 12.89 -9.29
N HIS A 200 5.47 12.56 -9.15
CA HIS A 200 6.53 13.57 -9.07
C HIS A 200 6.65 14.44 -10.33
N PHE A 201 6.20 13.94 -11.49
CA PHE A 201 6.19 14.70 -12.75
C PHE A 201 4.97 15.62 -12.87
N GLY A 202 4.01 15.53 -11.94
CA GLY A 202 2.74 16.25 -11.96
C GLY A 202 1.66 15.55 -12.79
N ASN A 203 1.83 14.28 -13.15
CA ASN A 203 0.79 13.52 -13.82
C ASN A 203 -0.34 13.23 -12.84
N LEU A 204 -1.58 13.39 -13.31
CA LEU A 204 -2.78 13.03 -12.56
C LEU A 204 -3.13 11.58 -12.89
N ILE A 205 -2.88 10.67 -11.95
CA ILE A 205 -3.19 9.24 -12.11
C ILE A 205 -4.64 9.01 -11.67
N THR A 206 -5.42 8.34 -12.51
CA THR A 206 -6.84 8.05 -12.26
C THR A 206 -7.10 6.58 -11.96
N ASP A 207 -8.23 6.28 -11.32
CA ASP A 207 -8.76 4.92 -11.15
C ASP A 207 -9.43 4.34 -12.42
N ILE A 208 -9.45 5.09 -13.53
CA ILE A 208 -10.01 4.68 -14.82
C ILE A 208 -9.07 3.68 -15.49
N THR A 209 -9.58 2.47 -15.76
CA THR A 209 -8.78 1.39 -16.36
C THR A 209 -9.02 1.26 -17.86
N LEU A 210 -8.06 0.66 -18.58
CA LEU A 210 -8.17 0.36 -20.01
C LEU A 210 -9.45 -0.40 -20.38
N ARG A 211 -9.97 -1.23 -19.47
CA ARG A 211 -11.18 -2.05 -19.68
C ARG A 211 -12.46 -1.21 -19.79
N MET A 212 -12.42 0.03 -19.31
CA MET A 212 -13.55 0.96 -19.36
C MET A 212 -13.59 1.77 -20.65
N LEU A 213 -12.48 1.81 -21.39
CA LEU A 213 -12.40 2.57 -22.62
C LEU A 213 -13.14 1.84 -23.75
N PRO A 214 -13.79 2.58 -24.67
CA PRO A 214 -14.38 1.99 -25.87
C PRO A 214 -13.29 1.31 -26.72
N SER A 215 -13.69 0.35 -27.55
CA SER A 215 -12.75 -0.49 -28.33
C SER A 215 -11.87 0.31 -29.29
N ASP A 216 -12.39 1.40 -29.84
CA ASP A 216 -11.68 2.34 -30.72
C ASP A 216 -10.91 3.43 -29.95
N LYS A 217 -11.04 3.44 -28.62
CA LYS A 217 -10.43 4.40 -27.68
C LYS A 217 -10.80 5.86 -28.00
N SER A 218 -11.92 6.09 -28.67
CA SER A 218 -12.42 7.44 -28.93
C SER A 218 -13.08 7.99 -27.65
N ILE A 219 -12.37 8.86 -26.94
CA ILE A 219 -12.84 9.45 -25.68
C ILE A 219 -12.63 10.96 -25.65
N GLY A 220 -13.52 11.65 -24.94
CA GLY A 220 -13.28 13.00 -24.44
C GLY A 220 -13.20 12.93 -22.91
N LEU A 221 -12.15 13.49 -22.33
CA LEU A 221 -11.95 13.56 -20.89
C LEU A 221 -12.12 15.00 -20.43
N GLU A 222 -12.92 15.22 -19.39
CA GLU A 222 -13.05 16.52 -18.74
C GLU A 222 -12.41 16.45 -17.34
N ILE A 223 -11.52 17.39 -17.04
CA ILE A 223 -10.91 17.53 -15.72
C ILE A 223 -10.74 19.01 -15.39
N LEU A 224 -11.25 19.43 -14.23
CA LEU A 224 -11.18 20.83 -13.75
C LEU A 224 -11.60 21.87 -14.82
N GLY A 225 -12.65 21.58 -15.58
CA GLY A 225 -13.17 22.46 -16.65
C GLY A 225 -12.27 22.55 -17.89
N ARG A 226 -11.36 21.58 -18.09
CA ARG A 226 -10.54 21.42 -19.29
C ARG A 226 -10.90 20.11 -19.98
N THR A 227 -11.02 20.14 -21.30
CA THR A 227 -11.33 18.97 -22.10
C THR A 227 -10.11 18.49 -22.89
N ILE A 228 -9.85 17.19 -22.87
CA ILE A 228 -8.81 16.50 -23.63
C ILE A 228 -9.51 15.52 -24.56
N TYR A 229 -9.21 15.57 -25.86
CA TYR A 229 -9.78 14.66 -26.85
C TYR A 229 -8.78 13.61 -27.28
N GLY A 230 -9.18 12.35 -27.18
CA GLY A 230 -8.37 11.19 -27.55
C GLY A 230 -7.28 10.87 -26.54
N LEU A 231 -6.55 9.80 -26.85
CA LEU A 231 -5.40 9.32 -26.07
C LEU A 231 -4.12 9.46 -26.88
N CYS A 232 -3.07 9.94 -26.22
CA CYS A 232 -1.70 9.86 -26.69
C CYS A 232 -1.07 8.52 -26.26
N GLN A 233 -0.10 8.06 -27.03
CA GLN A 233 0.77 6.93 -26.68
C GLN A 233 1.92 7.37 -25.77
N ASN A 234 2.34 8.64 -25.87
CA ASN A 234 3.43 9.19 -25.07
C ASN A 234 3.35 10.73 -24.99
N TYR A 235 4.22 11.30 -24.17
CA TYR A 235 4.25 12.73 -23.86
C TYR A 235 4.68 13.64 -25.03
N THR A 236 5.25 13.11 -26.12
CA THR A 236 5.74 13.96 -27.24
C THR A 236 4.65 14.29 -28.25
N GLN A 237 3.46 13.70 -28.12
CA GLN A 237 2.37 13.83 -29.11
C GLN A 237 1.46 15.05 -28.90
N ALA A 238 1.67 15.82 -27.82
CA ALA A 238 0.95 17.07 -27.57
C ALA A 238 1.86 18.09 -26.88
N SER A 239 1.62 19.37 -27.15
CA SER A 239 2.30 20.51 -26.52
C SER A 239 1.53 21.11 -25.33
N GLY A 240 0.40 20.50 -24.95
CA GLY A 240 -0.48 20.94 -23.86
C GLY A 240 -1.01 19.75 -23.07
N LEU A 241 -2.22 19.88 -22.52
CA LEU A 241 -2.87 18.78 -21.79
C LEU A 241 -3.05 17.56 -22.69
N LEU A 242 -2.69 16.39 -22.17
CA LEU A 242 -2.82 15.11 -22.85
C LEU A 242 -3.26 14.05 -21.86
N ALA A 243 -3.85 12.99 -22.40
CA ALA A 243 -4.20 11.80 -21.66
C ALA A 243 -3.45 10.60 -22.26
N VAL A 244 -2.86 9.77 -21.41
CA VAL A 244 -2.11 8.57 -21.77
C VAL A 244 -2.61 7.41 -20.93
N ILE A 245 -2.51 6.20 -21.45
CA ILE A 245 -2.68 4.99 -20.64
C ILE A 245 -1.35 4.77 -19.92
N GLY A 246 -1.37 4.82 -18.58
CA GLY A 246 -0.20 4.54 -17.75
C GLY A 246 0.33 3.13 -17.94
N SER A 247 1.60 2.93 -17.57
CA SER A 247 2.29 1.63 -17.61
C SER A 247 1.76 0.64 -16.59
#